data_AF-A0A6P3WUM2-F1
#
_entry.id   AF-A0A6P3WUM2-F1
#
_cell.length_a   1.000
_cell.length_b   1.000
_cell.length_c   1.000
_cell.angle_alpha   90.00
_cell.angle_beta   90.00
_cell.angle_gamma   90.00
#
_symmetry.space_group_name_H-M   'P 1'
#
loop_
_entity.id
_entity.type
_entity.pdbx_description
1 polymer ?
#
loop_
_entity_poly.entity_id
_entity_poly.type
_entity_poly.pdbx_seq_one_letter_code
_entity_poly.pdbx_strand_id
1 'polypeptide(L)'
;MAGVTVTFAPLFLPMEFPVEVWYPFSTEPLLRKFIVYVMEIFVIAHTVFCLGVDVMIAVLLFYTTARLEMLTFEIQRAINETHVISCIQKHQEITRFISETQKAIQYLLFKTNLTMGFTVISGCFPILYIQSHILIPQFLSMIMAALQRMYITAWPADDLKEVSIQLALSAYSASWIGKSPKMKSDIFIMLQRSQKPLLISMGGLLPALTLEYYANFLTTVLSYFMTMRAAIST
;
A
#
# COMPACT_ATOMS: atom_id res chain seq x y z
N MET A 1 7.55 -14.42 -5.57
CA MET A 1 8.66 -15.37 -5.29
C MET A 1 8.37 -16.26 -4.09
N ALA A 2 8.12 -15.72 -2.88
CA ALA A 2 7.87 -16.53 -1.67
C ALA A 2 6.70 -17.54 -1.79
N GLY A 3 5.57 -17.16 -2.38
CA GLY A 3 4.44 -18.09 -2.58
C GLY A 3 4.76 -19.25 -3.53
N VAL A 4 5.53 -18.98 -4.59
CA VAL A 4 5.97 -20.00 -5.57
C VAL A 4 6.96 -20.95 -4.90
N THR A 5 7.94 -20.42 -4.15
CA THR A 5 8.90 -21.27 -3.43
C THR A 5 8.24 -22.17 -2.40
N VAL A 6 7.18 -21.71 -1.71
CA VAL A 6 6.41 -22.54 -0.75
C VAL A 6 5.57 -23.59 -1.48
N THR A 7 4.94 -23.25 -2.61
CA THR A 7 4.11 -24.18 -3.38
C THR A 7 4.92 -25.36 -3.93
N PHE A 8 6.13 -25.08 -4.43
CA PHE A 8 7.00 -26.09 -5.02
C PHE A 8 7.99 -26.71 -4.02
N ALA A 9 8.05 -26.22 -2.78
CA ALA A 9 8.94 -26.76 -1.75
C ALA A 9 8.82 -28.29 -1.54
N PRO A 10 7.62 -28.91 -1.54
CA PRO A 10 7.48 -30.36 -1.37
C PRO A 10 8.05 -31.21 -2.51
N LEU A 11 8.31 -30.61 -3.68
CA LEU A 11 8.93 -31.31 -4.81
C LEU A 11 10.45 -31.45 -4.65
N PHE A 12 11.07 -30.59 -3.81
CA PHE A 12 12.52 -30.51 -3.66
C PHE A 12 12.99 -30.80 -2.22
N LEU A 13 12.09 -30.76 -1.24
CA LEU A 13 12.35 -30.98 0.18
C LEU A 13 11.55 -32.20 0.68
N PRO A 14 12.02 -32.90 1.74
CA PRO A 14 11.35 -34.07 2.31
C PRO A 14 10.15 -33.64 3.16
N MET A 15 9.22 -32.90 2.58
CA MET A 15 7.99 -32.42 3.22
C MET A 15 6.79 -33.06 2.51
N GLU A 16 5.83 -33.56 3.28
CA GLU A 16 4.64 -34.22 2.70
C GLU A 16 3.63 -33.23 2.09
N PHE A 17 3.62 -31.98 2.59
CA PHE A 17 2.71 -30.92 2.18
C PHE A 17 3.45 -29.58 2.03
N PRO A 18 2.96 -28.64 1.19
CA PRO A 18 3.48 -27.28 1.03
C PRO A 18 3.61 -26.50 2.34
N VAL A 19 2.67 -26.70 3.27
CA VAL A 19 2.66 -26.04 4.58
C VAL A 19 2.54 -27.08 5.67
N GLU A 20 3.37 -26.96 6.71
CA GLU A 20 3.25 -27.80 7.90
C GLU A 20 2.08 -27.30 8.76
N VAL A 21 0.94 -27.98 8.65
CA VAL A 21 -0.29 -27.67 9.37
C VAL A 21 -0.78 -28.91 10.10
N TRP A 22 -1.21 -28.73 11.36
CA TRP A 22 -1.85 -29.80 12.10
C TRP A 22 -3.29 -30.01 11.62
N TYR A 23 -3.61 -31.23 11.21
CA TYR A 23 -4.95 -31.61 10.78
C TYR A 23 -5.64 -32.44 11.89
N PRO A 24 -6.90 -32.14 12.27
CA PRO A 24 -7.63 -32.89 13.31
C PRO A 24 -8.08 -34.28 12.85
N PHE A 25 -7.64 -34.75 11.68
CA PHE A 25 -8.00 -36.02 11.06
C PHE A 25 -6.76 -36.69 10.44
N SER A 26 -6.77 -38.02 10.33
CA SER A 26 -5.66 -38.77 9.72
C SER A 26 -5.54 -38.47 8.22
N THR A 27 -4.37 -38.01 7.79
CA THR A 27 -3.97 -37.74 6.40
C THR A 27 -3.37 -38.95 5.68
N GLU A 28 -3.31 -40.11 6.33
CA GLU A 28 -2.76 -41.36 5.76
C GLU A 28 -3.48 -41.83 4.48
N PRO A 29 -4.82 -41.74 4.33
CA PRO A 29 -5.49 -42.22 3.12
C PRO A 29 -5.13 -41.35 1.90
N LEU A 30 -4.71 -41.98 0.80
CA LEU A 30 -4.30 -41.33 -0.46
C LEU A 30 -5.32 -40.29 -0.96
N LEU A 31 -6.61 -40.60 -0.93
CA LEU A 31 -7.67 -39.68 -1.37
C LEU A 31 -7.72 -38.41 -0.50
N ARG A 32 -7.52 -38.55 0.81
CA ARG A 32 -7.55 -37.41 1.74
C ARG A 32 -6.31 -36.55 1.58
N LYS A 33 -5.14 -37.17 1.42
CA LYS A 33 -3.88 -36.47 1.10
C LYS A 33 -4.01 -35.65 -0.18
N PHE A 34 -4.60 -36.23 -1.23
CA PHE A 34 -4.87 -35.52 -2.47
C PHE A 34 -5.80 -34.31 -2.29
N ILE A 35 -6.92 -34.49 -1.57
CA ILE A 35 -7.87 -33.39 -1.30
C ILE A 35 -7.19 -32.26 -0.54
N VAL A 36 -6.45 -32.57 0.54
CA VAL A 36 -5.71 -31.57 1.33
C VAL A 36 -4.70 -30.83 0.47
N TYR A 37 -3.94 -31.54 -0.36
CA TYR A 37 -2.96 -30.93 -1.26
C TYR A 37 -3.61 -29.95 -2.27
N VAL A 38 -4.75 -30.31 -2.86
CA VAL A 38 -5.50 -29.41 -3.76
C VAL A 38 -6.02 -28.17 -3.01
N MET A 39 -6.52 -28.35 -1.78
CA MET A 39 -6.97 -27.23 -0.95
C MET A 39 -5.82 -26.28 -0.60
N GLU A 40 -4.63 -26.81 -0.25
CA GLU A 40 -3.44 -26.00 0.01
C GLU A 40 -3.01 -25.21 -1.23
N ILE A 41 -3.01 -25.82 -2.41
CA ILE A 41 -2.74 -25.10 -3.67
C ILE A 41 -3.73 -23.95 -3.88
N PHE A 42 -5.02 -24.19 -3.63
CA PHE A 42 -6.05 -23.16 -3.79
C PHE A 42 -5.84 -22.00 -2.81
N VAL A 43 -5.52 -22.30 -1.55
CA VAL A 43 -5.21 -21.29 -0.53
C VAL A 43 -4.00 -20.46 -0.96
N ILE A 44 -2.91 -21.11 -1.41
CA ILE A 44 -1.70 -20.41 -1.84
C ILE A 44 -1.96 -19.54 -3.08
N ALA A 45 -2.73 -20.04 -4.05
CA ALA A 45 -3.14 -19.26 -5.22
C ALA A 45 -3.96 -18.02 -4.83
N HIS A 46 -4.88 -18.16 -3.87
CA HIS A 46 -5.67 -17.05 -3.34
C HIS A 46 -4.78 -15.98 -2.66
N THR A 47 -3.76 -16.36 -1.89
CA THR A 47 -2.82 -15.41 -1.29
C THR A 47 -2.01 -14.63 -2.33
N VAL A 48 -1.69 -15.24 -3.47
CA VAL A 48 -1.06 -14.56 -4.62
C VAL A 48 -2.04 -13.58 -5.25
N PHE A 49 -3.31 -13.94 -5.42
CA PHE A 49 -4.33 -13.02 -5.94
C PHE A 49 -4.48 -11.77 -5.07
N CYS A 50 -4.33 -11.89 -3.74
CA CYS A 50 -4.30 -10.74 -2.85
C CYS A 50 -3.19 -9.73 -3.18
N LEU A 51 -2.04 -10.14 -3.72
CA LEU A 51 -1.01 -9.20 -4.21
C LEU A 51 -1.52 -8.37 -5.38
N GLY A 52 -2.36 -8.97 -6.25
CA GLY A 52 -2.99 -8.27 -7.36
C GLY A 52 -3.89 -7.13 -6.89
N VAL A 53 -4.53 -7.27 -5.72
CA VAL A 53 -5.34 -6.19 -5.13
C VAL A 53 -4.45 -5.02 -4.69
N ASP A 54 -3.32 -5.29 -4.04
CA ASP A 54 -2.37 -4.25 -3.63
C ASP A 54 -1.82 -3.47 -4.85
N VAL A 55 -1.49 -4.19 -5.94
CA VAL A 55 -1.07 -3.60 -7.21
C VAL A 55 -2.19 -2.79 -7.86
N MET A 56 -3.42 -3.29 -7.87
CA MET A 56 -4.58 -2.56 -8.40
C MET A 56 -4.79 -1.24 -7.64
N ILE A 57 -4.69 -1.26 -6.30
CA ILE A 57 -4.76 -0.04 -5.48
C ILE A 57 -3.64 0.93 -5.88
N ALA A 58 -2.40 0.45 -6.00
CA ALA A 58 -1.28 1.28 -6.40
C ALA A 58 -1.49 1.92 -7.79
N VAL A 59 -2.00 1.16 -8.76
CA VAL A 59 -2.31 1.66 -10.11
C VAL A 59 -3.41 2.72 -10.08
N LEU A 60 -4.49 2.51 -9.30
CA LEU A 60 -5.56 3.51 -9.17
C LEU A 60 -5.04 4.82 -8.58
N LEU A 61 -4.18 4.74 -7.57
CA LEU A 61 -3.57 5.91 -6.95
C LEU A 61 -2.61 6.61 -7.94
N PHE A 62 -1.70 5.89 -8.60
CA PHE A 62 -0.82 6.47 -9.63
C PHE A 62 -1.60 7.11 -10.78
N TYR A 63 -2.69 6.47 -11.23
CA TYR A 63 -3.56 7.04 -12.24
C TYR A 63 -4.14 8.40 -11.79
N THR A 64 -4.60 8.50 -10.53
CA THR A 64 -5.09 9.77 -10.00
C THR A 64 -3.99 10.81 -9.83
N THR A 65 -2.80 10.39 -9.41
CA THR A 65 -1.63 11.26 -9.29
C THR A 65 -1.25 11.85 -10.65
N ALA A 66 -1.16 11.01 -11.69
CA ALA A 66 -0.87 11.46 -13.04
C ALA A 66 -1.95 12.42 -13.57
N ARG A 67 -3.24 12.18 -13.30
CA ARG A 67 -4.31 13.12 -13.65
C ARG A 67 -4.19 14.46 -12.93
N LEU A 68 -3.79 14.47 -11.65
CA LEU A 68 -3.53 15.71 -10.92
C LEU A 68 -2.30 16.44 -11.46
N GLU A 69 -1.25 15.72 -11.81
CA GLU A 69 -0.05 16.31 -12.40
C GLU A 69 -0.35 16.98 -13.74
N MET A 70 -1.13 16.33 -14.61
CA MET A 70 -1.61 16.97 -15.85
C MET A 70 -2.42 18.23 -15.56
N LEU A 71 -3.31 18.20 -14.56
CA LEU A 71 -4.09 19.36 -14.16
C LEU A 71 -3.19 20.51 -13.65
N THR A 72 -2.12 20.19 -12.92
CA THR A 72 -1.11 21.13 -12.45
C THR A 72 -0.45 21.88 -13.61
N PHE A 73 -0.12 21.19 -14.71
CA PHE A 73 0.39 21.83 -15.92
C PHE A 73 -0.66 22.66 -16.66
N GLU A 74 -1.91 22.18 -16.72
CA GLU A 74 -3.00 22.89 -17.39
C GLU A 74 -3.35 24.21 -16.69
N ILE A 75 -3.42 24.22 -15.35
CA ILE A 75 -3.76 25.43 -14.59
C ILE A 75 -2.69 26.51 -14.74
N GLN A 76 -1.41 26.13 -14.78
CA GLN A 76 -0.31 27.06 -14.95
C GLN A 76 -0.34 27.74 -16.33
N ARG A 77 -0.82 27.02 -17.36
CA ARG A 77 -0.94 27.49 -18.74
C ARG A 77 -2.30 28.09 -19.07
N ALA A 78 -3.23 28.19 -18.11
CA ALA A 78 -4.57 28.68 -18.36
C ALA A 78 -4.59 30.19 -18.65
N ILE A 79 -4.90 30.56 -19.90
CA ILE A 79 -4.93 31.97 -20.34
C ILE A 79 -6.34 32.57 -20.24
N ASN A 80 -7.37 31.78 -20.55
CA ASN A 80 -8.76 32.24 -20.65
C ASN A 80 -9.62 31.66 -19.53
N GLU A 81 -10.73 32.33 -19.24
CA GLU A 81 -11.72 31.92 -18.24
C GLU A 81 -12.26 30.50 -18.51
N THR A 82 -12.48 30.13 -19.77
CA THR A 82 -12.93 28.79 -20.16
C THR A 82 -11.94 27.68 -19.77
N HIS A 83 -10.62 27.95 -19.88
CA HIS A 83 -9.59 26.99 -19.47
C HIS A 83 -9.58 26.81 -17.96
N VAL A 84 -9.74 27.90 -17.19
CA VAL A 84 -9.82 27.83 -15.72
C VAL A 84 -11.05 27.05 -15.27
N ILE A 85 -12.22 27.31 -15.86
CA ILE A 85 -13.45 26.56 -15.55
C ILE A 85 -13.26 25.06 -15.84
N SER A 86 -12.64 24.71 -16.97
CA SER A 86 -12.32 23.32 -17.30
C SER A 86 -11.36 22.67 -16.29
N CYS A 87 -10.33 23.40 -15.86
CA CYS A 87 -9.42 22.93 -14.80
C CYS A 87 -10.15 22.67 -13.48
N ILE A 88 -11.08 23.56 -13.10
CA ILE A 88 -11.89 23.41 -11.88
C ILE A 88 -12.80 22.18 -11.98
N GLN A 89 -13.45 21.96 -13.13
CA GLN A 89 -14.28 20.77 -13.35
C GLN A 89 -13.45 19.49 -13.25
N LYS A 90 -12.28 19.44 -13.89
CA LYS A 90 -11.34 18.31 -13.79
C LYS A 90 -10.88 18.09 -12.34
N HIS A 91 -10.54 19.15 -11.62
CA HIS A 91 -10.14 19.07 -10.22
C HIS A 91 -11.24 18.46 -9.33
N GLN A 92 -12.49 18.88 -9.54
CA GLN A 92 -13.64 18.36 -8.80
C GLN A 92 -13.91 16.89 -9.13
N GLU A 93 -13.81 16.50 -10.40
CA GLU A 93 -13.94 15.11 -10.84
C GLU A 93 -12.87 14.22 -10.20
N ILE A 94 -11.60 14.63 -10.23
CA ILE A 94 -10.49 13.88 -9.64
C ILE A 94 -10.65 13.78 -8.12
N THR A 95 -11.00 14.88 -7.45
CA THR A 95 -11.22 14.87 -5.99
C THR A 95 -12.36 13.93 -5.61
N ARG A 96 -13.45 13.91 -6.38
CA ARG A 96 -14.56 12.99 -6.17
C ARG A 96 -14.12 11.54 -6.37
N PHE A 97 -13.40 11.25 -7.45
CA PHE A 97 -12.88 9.91 -7.72
C PHE A 97 -11.94 9.41 -6.60
N ILE A 98 -11.06 10.27 -6.10
CA ILE A 98 -10.18 9.94 -4.96
C ILE A 98 -11.02 9.64 -3.71
N SER A 99 -12.05 10.44 -3.43
CA SER A 99 -12.94 10.19 -2.28
C SER A 99 -13.69 8.86 -2.38
N GLU A 100 -14.21 8.53 -3.56
CA GLU A 100 -14.90 7.25 -3.81
C GLU A 100 -13.91 6.07 -3.71
N THR A 101 -12.72 6.21 -4.31
CA THR A 101 -11.64 5.23 -4.23
C THR A 101 -11.22 4.99 -2.78
N GLN A 102 -10.98 6.05 -2.00
CA GLN A 102 -10.61 5.96 -0.59
C GLN A 102 -11.66 5.19 0.21
N LYS A 103 -12.96 5.47 0.02
CA LYS A 103 -14.03 4.75 0.72
C LYS A 103 -14.04 3.26 0.39
N ALA A 104 -13.72 2.89 -0.85
CA ALA A 104 -13.65 1.48 -1.26
C ALA A 104 -12.42 0.76 -0.67
N ILE A 105 -11.27 1.43 -0.61
CA ILE A 105 -10.00 0.78 -0.24
C ILE A 105 -9.63 0.94 1.25
N GLN A 106 -10.22 1.87 2.00
CA GLN A 106 -9.81 2.19 3.37
C GLN A 106 -9.78 0.98 4.32
N TYR A 107 -10.80 0.11 4.24
CA TYR A 107 -10.88 -1.08 5.09
C TYR A 107 -9.85 -2.14 4.66
N LEU A 108 -9.62 -2.28 3.35
CA LEU A 108 -8.61 -3.17 2.81
C LEU A 108 -7.21 -2.73 3.27
N LEU A 109 -6.89 -1.44 3.13
CA LEU A 109 -5.61 -0.88 3.57
C LEU A 109 -5.40 -1.05 5.08
N PHE A 110 -6.42 -0.77 5.89
CA PHE A 110 -6.34 -0.98 7.34
C PHE A 110 -6.04 -2.45 7.68
N LYS A 111 -6.83 -3.37 7.13
CA LYS A 111 -6.66 -4.82 7.35
C LYS A 111 -5.29 -5.30 6.88
N THR A 112 -4.84 -4.88 5.69
CA THR A 112 -3.56 -5.31 5.13
C THR A 112 -2.40 -4.79 5.98
N ASN A 113 -2.40 -3.51 6.36
CA ASN A 113 -1.32 -2.95 7.20
C ASN A 113 -1.26 -3.62 8.58
N LEU A 114 -2.40 -3.88 9.21
CA LEU A 114 -2.45 -4.59 10.49
C LEU A 114 -1.88 -6.02 10.36
N THR A 115 -2.30 -6.74 9.31
CA THR A 115 -1.86 -8.12 9.06
C THR A 115 -0.37 -8.17 8.78
N MET A 116 0.15 -7.30 7.91
CA MET A 116 1.58 -7.22 7.60
C MET A 116 2.40 -6.84 8.85
N GLY A 117 1.89 -5.94 9.69
CA GLY A 117 2.49 -5.61 10.99
C GLY A 117 2.66 -6.83 11.88
N PHE A 118 1.60 -7.64 12.03
CA PHE A 118 1.67 -8.88 12.79
C PHE A 118 2.63 -9.90 12.15
N THR A 119 2.63 -10.05 10.82
CA THR A 119 3.56 -10.93 10.10
C THR A 119 5.02 -10.55 10.35
N VAL A 120 5.34 -9.26 10.34
CA VAL A 120 6.71 -8.78 10.59
C VAL A 120 7.13 -9.07 12.03
N ILE A 121 6.29 -8.74 13.01
CA ILE A 121 6.59 -8.97 14.43
C ILE A 121 6.73 -10.47 14.72
N SER A 122 5.79 -11.30 14.25
CA SER A 122 5.83 -12.75 14.43
C SER A 122 7.03 -13.40 13.74
N GLY A 123 7.44 -12.92 12.56
CA GLY A 123 8.63 -13.41 11.85
C GLY A 123 9.95 -13.04 12.54
N CYS A 124 10.00 -11.97 13.32
CA CYS A 124 11.19 -11.57 14.07
C CYS A 124 11.55 -12.55 15.20
N PHE A 125 10.56 -13.17 15.85
CA PHE A 125 10.80 -14.08 16.98
C PHE A 125 11.61 -15.34 16.59
N PRO A 126 11.22 -16.13 15.57
CA PRO A 126 11.99 -17.27 15.11
C PRO A 126 13.42 -16.93 14.70
N ILE A 127 13.65 -15.74 14.14
CA ILE A 127 14.99 -15.31 13.71
C ILE A 127 15.95 -15.16 14.91
N LEU A 128 15.44 -14.78 16.08
CA LEU A 128 16.24 -14.61 17.29
C LEU A 128 16.49 -15.92 18.04
N TYR A 129 15.56 -16.87 17.97
CA TYR A 129 15.58 -18.09 18.78
C TYR A 129 16.04 -19.34 18.01
N ILE A 130 15.71 -19.45 16.71
CA ILE A 130 15.97 -20.66 15.92
C ILE A 130 17.34 -20.55 15.24
N GLN A 131 18.24 -21.48 15.57
CA GLN A 131 19.55 -21.59 14.94
C GLN A 131 19.53 -22.61 13.78
N SER A 132 18.68 -22.37 12.78
CA SER A 132 18.56 -23.22 11.58
C SER A 132 18.90 -22.45 10.33
N HIS A 133 19.90 -22.94 9.57
CA HIS A 133 20.31 -22.36 8.30
C HIS A 133 19.22 -22.43 7.21
N ILE A 134 18.19 -23.26 7.39
CA ILE A 134 17.10 -23.45 6.42
C ILE A 134 15.90 -22.54 6.72
N LEU A 135 15.53 -22.39 8.00
CA LEU A 135 14.34 -21.62 8.39
C LEU A 135 14.60 -20.11 8.43
N ILE A 136 15.81 -19.67 8.80
CA ILE A 136 16.13 -18.23 8.88
C ILE A 136 15.89 -17.51 7.54
N PRO A 137 16.37 -18.02 6.38
CA PRO A 137 16.08 -17.39 5.08
C PRO A 137 14.58 -17.32 4.75
N GLN A 138 13.78 -18.31 5.17
CA GLN A 138 12.34 -18.32 4.93
C GLN A 138 11.64 -17.20 5.71
N PHE A 139 11.91 -17.06 7.00
CA PHE A 139 11.35 -15.98 7.82
C PHE A 139 11.82 -14.60 7.36
N LEU A 140 13.10 -14.47 6.98
CA LEU A 140 13.61 -13.23 6.41
C LEU A 140 12.89 -12.87 5.11
N SER A 141 12.66 -13.84 4.22
CA SER A 141 11.92 -13.62 2.97
C SER A 141 10.47 -13.19 3.22
N MET A 142 9.83 -13.73 4.26
CA MET A 142 8.47 -13.38 4.67
C MET A 142 8.41 -11.93 5.18
N ILE A 143 9.35 -11.53 6.04
CA ILE A 143 9.45 -10.14 6.53
C ILE A 143 9.66 -9.18 5.36
N MET A 144 10.62 -9.47 4.47
CA MET A 144 10.90 -8.63 3.31
C MET A 144 9.67 -8.50 2.39
N ALA A 145 8.93 -9.58 2.16
CA ALA A 145 7.70 -9.55 1.37
C ALA A 145 6.59 -8.70 2.03
N ALA A 146 6.45 -8.76 3.36
CA ALA A 146 5.49 -7.95 4.10
C ALA A 146 5.84 -6.45 4.05
N LEU A 147 7.12 -6.11 4.23
CA LEU A 147 7.62 -4.74 4.10
C LEU A 147 7.42 -4.20 2.67
N GLN A 148 7.73 -5.00 1.66
CA GLN A 148 7.53 -4.65 0.26
C GLN A 148 6.04 -4.36 -0.04
N ARG A 149 5.12 -5.18 0.51
CA ARG A 149 3.67 -4.95 0.35
C ARG A 149 3.23 -3.61 0.91
N MET A 150 3.66 -3.28 2.12
CA MET A 150 3.35 -1.98 2.73
C MET A 150 3.90 -0.83 1.88
N TYR A 151 5.14 -0.96 1.41
CA TYR A 151 5.78 0.04 0.54
C TYR A 151 5.04 0.27 -0.78
N ILE A 152 4.61 -0.80 -1.47
CA ILE A 152 3.87 -0.71 -2.75
C ILE A 152 2.61 0.14 -2.60
N THR A 153 1.92 0.05 -1.46
CA THR A 153 0.72 0.86 -1.21
C THR A 153 1.04 2.27 -0.69
N ALA A 154 2.12 2.42 0.09
CA ALA A 154 2.51 3.69 0.70
C ALA A 154 3.10 4.69 -0.30
N TRP A 155 3.93 4.23 -1.25
CA TRP A 155 4.52 5.10 -2.27
C TRP A 155 3.46 5.91 -3.03
N PRO A 156 2.50 5.30 -3.76
CA PRO A 156 1.59 6.06 -4.59
C PRO A 156 0.66 6.97 -3.79
N ALA A 157 0.37 6.63 -2.53
CA ALA A 157 -0.38 7.50 -1.63
C ALA A 157 0.42 8.75 -1.23
N ASP A 158 1.74 8.61 -1.01
CA ASP A 158 2.64 9.72 -0.71
C ASP A 158 2.87 10.61 -1.93
N ASP A 159 3.05 10.01 -3.11
CA ASP A 159 3.17 10.69 -4.40
C ASP A 159 1.90 11.50 -4.71
N LEU A 160 0.72 10.92 -4.46
CA LEU A 160 -0.57 11.62 -4.57
C LEU A 160 -0.64 12.85 -3.66
N LYS A 161 -0.20 12.69 -2.40
CA LYS A 161 -0.13 13.80 -1.43
C LYS A 161 0.79 14.90 -1.95
N GLU A 162 1.99 14.57 -2.42
CA GLU A 162 2.97 15.54 -2.91
C GLU A 162 2.43 16.33 -4.11
N VAL A 163 1.91 15.64 -5.13
CA VAL A 163 1.32 16.30 -6.31
C VAL A 163 0.11 17.16 -5.94
N SER A 164 -0.69 16.75 -4.93
CA SER A 164 -1.81 17.58 -4.45
C SER A 164 -1.35 18.91 -3.84
N ILE A 165 -0.20 18.91 -3.15
CA ILE A 165 0.41 20.14 -2.61
C ILE A 165 0.96 21.00 -3.75
N GLN A 166 1.61 20.38 -4.73
CA GLN A 166 2.13 21.08 -5.91
C GLN A 166 1.02 21.74 -6.73
N LEU A 167 -0.16 21.15 -6.81
CA LEU A 167 -1.32 21.77 -7.47
C LEU A 167 -1.66 23.14 -6.85
N ALA A 168 -1.57 23.28 -5.53
CA ALA A 168 -1.80 24.56 -4.86
C ALA A 168 -0.73 25.59 -5.25
N LEU A 169 0.55 25.19 -5.29
CA LEU A 169 1.66 26.05 -5.71
C LEU A 169 1.54 26.48 -7.18
N SER A 170 1.11 25.58 -8.06
CA SER A 170 0.89 25.86 -9.47
C SER A 170 -0.32 26.76 -9.72
N ALA A 171 -1.39 26.60 -8.95
CA ALA A 171 -2.52 27.53 -8.98
C ALA A 171 -2.11 28.94 -8.51
N TYR A 172 -1.25 29.04 -7.50
CA TYR A 172 -0.71 30.32 -7.02
C TYR A 172 0.18 31.03 -8.06
N SER A 173 1.03 30.25 -8.75
CA SER A 173 1.96 30.76 -9.77
C SER A 173 1.32 30.96 -11.16
N ALA A 174 0.04 30.62 -11.33
CA ALA A 174 -0.69 30.87 -12.57
C ALA A 174 -0.72 32.38 -12.89
N SER A 175 -0.81 32.74 -14.17
CA SER A 175 -0.82 34.14 -14.62
C SER A 175 -2.18 34.82 -14.38
N TRP A 176 -2.56 35.02 -13.11
CA TRP A 176 -3.81 35.66 -12.68
C TRP A 176 -3.71 37.19 -12.59
N ILE A 177 -2.50 37.75 -12.57
CA ILE A 177 -2.25 39.20 -12.57
C ILE A 177 -2.75 39.79 -13.91
N GLY A 178 -3.57 40.84 -13.83
CA GLY A 178 -4.16 41.48 -15.03
C GLY A 178 -5.36 40.75 -15.65
N LYS A 179 -5.83 39.63 -15.08
CA LYS A 179 -7.02 38.90 -15.56
C LYS A 179 -8.34 39.45 -15.00
N SER A 180 -9.46 38.98 -15.57
CA SER A 180 -10.81 39.39 -15.15
C SER A 180 -11.07 39.08 -13.67
N PRO A 181 -11.91 39.87 -12.97
CA PRO A 181 -12.26 39.62 -11.57
C PRO A 181 -12.84 38.22 -11.33
N LYS A 182 -13.64 37.71 -12.29
CA LYS A 182 -14.21 36.36 -12.24
C LYS A 182 -13.12 35.28 -12.24
N MET A 183 -12.21 35.34 -13.21
CA MET A 183 -11.10 34.39 -13.31
C MET A 183 -10.21 34.40 -12.05
N LYS A 184 -9.96 35.59 -11.47
CA LYS A 184 -9.22 35.69 -10.20
C LYS A 184 -9.95 35.00 -9.04
N SER A 185 -11.26 35.22 -8.92
CA SER A 185 -12.09 34.56 -7.90
C SER A 185 -12.05 33.05 -8.05
N ASP A 186 -12.17 32.54 -9.28
CA ASP A 186 -12.18 31.11 -9.57
C ASP A 186 -10.85 30.43 -9.21
N ILE A 187 -9.72 31.04 -9.60
CA ILE A 187 -8.37 30.56 -9.24
C ILE A 187 -8.17 30.62 -7.73
N PHE A 188 -8.65 31.67 -7.05
CA PHE A 188 -8.52 31.80 -5.60
C PHE A 188 -9.31 30.71 -4.85
N ILE A 189 -10.53 30.41 -5.30
CA ILE A 189 -11.34 29.31 -4.72
C ILE A 189 -10.63 27.98 -4.93
N MET A 190 -10.12 27.71 -6.13
CA MET A 190 -9.37 26.49 -6.42
C MET A 190 -8.13 26.39 -5.52
N LEU A 191 -7.35 27.46 -5.39
CA LEU A 191 -6.17 27.53 -4.52
C LEU A 191 -6.54 27.19 -3.06
N GLN A 192 -7.59 27.82 -2.52
CA GLN A 192 -8.03 27.59 -1.14
C GLN A 192 -8.48 26.14 -0.92
N ARG A 193 -9.07 25.49 -1.93
CA ARG A 193 -9.44 24.07 -1.84
C ARG A 193 -8.23 23.14 -1.94
N SER A 194 -7.27 23.45 -2.80
CA SER A 194 -6.03 22.67 -2.97
C SER A 194 -5.07 22.78 -1.78
N GLN A 195 -5.23 23.77 -0.89
CA GLN A 195 -4.44 23.84 0.35
C GLN A 195 -4.68 22.66 1.30
N LYS A 196 -5.79 21.92 1.14
CA LYS A 196 -6.01 20.67 1.86
C LYS A 196 -5.40 19.52 1.05
N PRO A 197 -4.30 18.90 1.50
CA PRO A 197 -3.67 17.82 0.75
C PRO A 197 -4.62 16.62 0.64
N LEU A 198 -4.57 15.95 -0.50
CA LEU A 198 -5.37 14.76 -0.77
C LEU A 198 -4.67 13.56 -0.12
N LEU A 199 -5.15 13.19 1.07
CA LEU A 199 -4.57 12.13 1.90
C LEU A 199 -5.44 10.88 1.88
N ILE A 200 -4.82 9.72 1.63
CA ILE A 200 -5.50 8.42 1.73
C ILE A 200 -5.54 7.97 3.19
N SER A 201 -6.72 8.04 3.81
CA SER A 201 -6.92 7.58 5.19
C SER A 201 -7.28 6.09 5.28
N MET A 202 -6.73 5.41 6.29
CA MET A 202 -7.01 4.00 6.61
C MET A 202 -8.15 3.87 7.64
N GLY A 203 -9.31 4.44 7.32
CA GLY A 203 -10.52 4.31 8.15
C GLY A 203 -10.48 5.07 9.49
N GLY A 204 -9.57 6.03 9.65
CA GLY A 204 -9.46 6.89 10.84
C GLY A 204 -8.82 6.26 12.09
N LEU A 205 -8.55 4.96 12.08
CA LEU A 205 -7.91 4.24 13.20
C LEU A 205 -6.38 4.30 13.14
N LEU A 206 -5.82 4.30 11.92
CA LEU A 206 -4.39 4.48 11.67
C LEU A 206 -4.14 5.86 11.04
N PRO A 207 -2.91 6.40 11.17
CA PRO A 207 -2.49 7.60 10.45
C PRO A 207 -2.73 7.47 8.94
N ALA A 208 -2.72 8.61 8.23
CA ALA A 208 -2.81 8.58 6.77
C ALA A 208 -1.68 7.74 6.16
N LEU A 209 -1.99 7.03 5.08
CA LEU A 209 -1.01 6.21 4.38
C LEU A 209 -0.03 7.14 3.65
N THR A 210 1.21 7.18 4.14
CA THR A 210 2.30 8.01 3.62
C THR A 210 3.62 7.26 3.72
N LEU A 211 4.66 7.75 3.05
CA LEU A 211 6.00 7.18 3.20
C LEU A 211 6.55 7.43 4.61
N GLU A 212 6.14 8.53 5.25
CA GLU A 212 6.44 8.82 6.65
C GLU A 212 5.84 7.78 7.61
N TYR A 213 4.59 7.37 7.39
CA TYR A 213 3.97 6.26 8.14
C TYR A 213 4.78 4.96 7.99
N TYR A 214 5.22 4.65 6.77
CA TYR A 214 6.05 3.48 6.50
C TYR A 214 7.43 3.55 7.18
N ALA A 215 8.09 4.71 7.16
CA ALA A 215 9.38 4.93 7.83
C ALA A 215 9.25 4.79 9.36
N ASN A 216 8.19 5.34 9.95
CA ASN A 216 7.89 5.18 11.38
C ASN A 216 7.62 3.72 11.74
N PHE A 217 6.89 3.00 10.89
CA PHE A 217 6.67 1.56 11.05
C PHE A 217 7.97 0.76 11.03
N LEU A 218 8.85 1.00 10.06
CA LEU A 218 10.17 0.35 9.97
C LEU A 218 11.02 0.60 11.21
N THR A 219 11.07 1.86 11.66
CA THR A 219 11.83 2.24 12.85
C THR A 219 11.30 1.51 14.08
N THR A 220 9.97 1.45 14.22
CA THR A 220 9.30 0.74 15.31
C THR A 220 9.65 -0.75 15.31
N VAL A 221 9.57 -1.42 14.15
CA VAL A 221 9.94 -2.83 14.00
C VAL A 221 11.40 -3.08 14.40
N LEU A 222 12.33 -2.25 13.93
CA LEU A 222 13.75 -2.37 14.25
C LEU A 222 14.01 -2.16 15.75
N SER A 223 13.35 -1.18 16.37
CA SER A 223 13.42 -0.95 17.81
C SER A 223 12.93 -2.18 18.58
N TYR A 224 11.75 -2.72 18.25
CA TYR A 224 11.23 -3.94 18.88
C TYR A 224 12.17 -5.13 18.71
N PHE A 225 12.71 -5.34 17.51
CA PHE A 225 13.66 -6.41 17.24
C PHE A 225 14.92 -6.29 18.10
N MET A 226 15.50 -5.10 18.19
CA MET A 226 16.69 -4.84 19.01
C MET A 226 16.41 -5.01 20.51
N THR A 227 15.26 -4.54 21.00
CA THR A 227 14.85 -4.74 22.40
C THR A 227 14.66 -6.22 22.73
N MET A 228 13.99 -6.98 21.87
CA MET A 228 13.83 -8.43 22.07
C MET A 228 15.18 -9.15 22.05
N ARG A 229 16.06 -8.79 21.12
CA ARG A 229 17.43 -9.33 21.07
C ARG A 229 18.19 -9.06 22.36
N ALA A 230 18.13 -7.83 22.88
CA ALA A 230 18.79 -7.47 24.12
C ALA A 230 18.24 -8.28 25.31
N ALA A 231 16.92 -8.40 25.43
CA ALA A 231 16.26 -9.15 26.50
C ALA A 231 16.53 -10.66 26.48
N ILE A 232 16.79 -11.25 25.30
CA ILE A 232 17.17 -12.67 25.17
C ILE A 232 18.66 -12.88 25.49
N SER A 233 19.49 -11.85 25.28
CA SER A 233 20.94 -11.91 25.54
C SER A 233 21.35 -11.66 27.01
N THR A 234 20.42 -11.18 27.83
CA THR A 234 20.56 -10.99 29.29
C THR A 234 20.09 -12.20 30.06
#